data_AF-A0A6I4IW83-F1
#
_entry.id   AF-A0A6I4IW83-F1
#
_cell.length_a   1.000
_cell.length_b   1.000
_cell.length_c   1.000
_cell.angle_alpha   90.00
_cell.angle_beta   90.00
_cell.angle_gamma   90.00
#
_symmetry.space_group_name_H-M   'P 1'
#
loop_
_entity.id
_entity.type
_entity.pdbx_description
1 polymer ?
#
loop_
_entity_poly.entity_id
_entity_poly.type
_entity_poly.pdbx_seq_one_letter_code
_entity_poly.pdbx_strand_id
1 'polypeptide(L)'
;MREKLFELESQFQPFLLRNDYTFIGPTDPLILNNFYKLVNKIAPRIAVLRSIHHALSNRDAVNQSLLYLSAETELKIYVVISNGIRGEVVHTTISEYCAKNNIIFNF
;
A
#
# COMPACT_ATOMS: atom_id res chain seq x y z
N MET A 1 -13.77 0.66 -11.20
CA MET A 1 -12.63 -0.26 -11.02
C MET A 1 -11.86 0.04 -9.73
N ARG A 2 -11.52 1.31 -9.45
CA ARG A 2 -10.88 1.71 -8.18
C ARG A 2 -11.70 1.37 -6.92
N GLU A 3 -13.02 1.59 -6.94
CA GLU A 3 -13.91 1.30 -5.81
C GLU A 3 -13.86 -0.17 -5.36
N LYS A 4 -13.83 -1.12 -6.31
CA LYS A 4 -13.70 -2.55 -6.00
C LYS A 4 -12.38 -2.88 -5.28
N LEU A 5 -11.29 -2.19 -5.64
CA LEU A 5 -10.01 -2.37 -4.96
C LEU A 5 -10.04 -1.83 -3.53
N PHE A 6 -10.71 -0.70 -3.29
CA PHE A 6 -10.87 -0.15 -1.94
C PHE A 6 -11.75 -1.04 -1.05
N GLU A 7 -12.82 -1.59 -1.63
CA GLU A 7 -13.69 -2.53 -0.93
C GLU A 7 -12.92 -3.80 -0.55
N LEU A 8 -12.21 -4.39 -1.52
CA LEU A 8 -11.37 -5.56 -1.30
C LEU A 8 -10.27 -5.30 -0.26
N GLU A 9 -9.60 -4.14 -0.33
CA GLU A 9 -8.61 -3.72 0.67
C GLU A 9 -9.22 -3.63 2.06
N SER A 10 -10.43 -3.05 2.16
CA SER A 10 -11.13 -2.90 3.44
C SER A 10 -11.54 -4.25 4.03
N GLN A 11 -12.00 -5.18 3.19
CA GLN A 11 -12.33 -6.55 3.59
C GLN A 11 -11.09 -7.34 3.99
N PHE A 12 -9.91 -7.01 3.43
CA PHE A 12 -8.66 -7.68 3.73
C PHE A 12 -8.00 -7.22 5.04
N GLN A 13 -8.28 -6.00 5.53
CA GLN A 13 -7.66 -5.45 6.75
C GLN A 13 -7.64 -6.41 7.96
N PRO A 14 -8.73 -7.16 8.28
CA PRO A 14 -8.75 -8.03 9.45
C PRO A 14 -7.77 -9.22 9.39
N PHE A 15 -7.24 -9.53 8.21
CA PHE A 15 -6.31 -10.64 7.99
C PHE A 15 -4.84 -10.24 8.13
N LEU A 16 -4.56 -8.94 8.26
CA LEU A 16 -3.21 -8.44 8.40
C LEU A 16 -2.64 -8.79 9.78
N LEU A 17 -1.41 -9.31 9.79
CA LEU A 17 -0.66 -9.49 11.03
C LEU A 17 -0.24 -8.14 11.61
N ARG A 18 0.17 -8.18 12.87
CA ARG A 18 0.54 -6.97 13.62
C ARG A 18 1.63 -6.17 12.88
N ASN A 19 1.35 -4.88 12.68
CA ASN A 19 2.20 -3.88 12.01
C ASN A 19 2.29 -4.00 10.48
N ASP A 20 1.74 -5.06 9.88
CA ASP A 20 1.57 -5.12 8.43
C ASP A 20 0.43 -4.19 8.02
N TYR A 21 0.51 -3.68 6.80
CA TYR A 21 -0.51 -2.78 6.26
C TYR A 21 -0.62 -2.96 4.76
N THR A 22 -1.74 -2.50 4.20
CA THR A 22 -1.91 -2.44 2.75
C THR A 22 -1.82 -1.03 2.23
N PHE A 23 -1.50 -0.91 0.94
CA PHE A 23 -1.80 0.30 0.18
C PHE A 23 -2.19 -0.08 -1.25
N ILE A 24 -2.93 0.80 -1.92
CA ILE A 24 -3.25 0.67 -3.34
C ILE A 24 -2.24 1.52 -4.14
N GLY A 25 -1.63 0.91 -5.15
CA GLY A 25 -0.62 1.58 -5.97
C GLY A 25 -0.60 1.07 -7.42
N PRO A 26 0.14 1.74 -8.31
CA PRO A 26 0.25 1.36 -9.71
C PRO A 26 1.02 0.05 -9.89
N THR A 27 0.61 -0.78 -10.86
CA THR A 27 1.28 -2.06 -11.17
C THR A 27 2.63 -1.88 -11.84
N ASP A 28 2.79 -0.82 -12.64
CA ASP A 28 4.04 -0.46 -13.32
C ASP A 28 5.12 -0.02 -12.30
N PRO A 29 6.28 -0.71 -12.24
CA PRO A 29 7.36 -0.40 -11.29
C PRO A 29 7.95 1.02 -11.40
N LEU A 30 8.01 1.59 -12.61
CA LEU A 30 8.54 2.93 -12.83
C LEU A 30 7.57 3.98 -12.26
N ILE A 31 6.27 3.77 -12.48
CA ILE A 31 5.22 4.63 -11.93
C ILE A 31 5.16 4.47 -10.41
N LEU A 32 5.31 3.25 -9.89
CA LEU A 32 5.30 2.94 -8.46
C LEU A 32 6.40 3.67 -7.68
N ASN A 33 7.62 3.73 -8.23
CA ASN A 33 8.71 4.48 -7.61
C ASN A 33 8.42 5.98 -7.51
N ASN A 34 7.78 6.55 -8.53
CA ASN A 34 7.36 7.96 -8.50
C ASN A 34 6.18 8.18 -7.55
N PHE A 35 5.27 7.21 -7.50
CA PHE A 35 4.14 7.19 -6.58
C PHE A 35 4.62 7.22 -5.12
N TYR A 36 5.63 6.43 -4.73
CA TYR A 36 6.22 6.48 -3.38
C TYR A 36 6.74 7.86 -2.99
N LYS A 37 7.42 8.53 -3.92
CA LYS A 37 7.92 9.90 -3.69
C LYS A 37 6.78 10.89 -3.48
N LEU A 38 5.70 10.73 -4.25
CA LEU A 38 4.51 11.57 -4.16
C LEU A 38 3.78 11.37 -2.83
N VAL A 39 3.52 10.11 -2.44
CA VAL A 39 2.88 9.78 -1.16
C VAL A 39 3.69 10.35 0.00
N ASN A 40 5.01 10.17 0.00
CA ASN A 40 5.90 10.72 1.04
C ASN A 40 5.93 12.26 1.07
N LYS A 41 5.64 12.93 -0.05
CA LYS A 41 5.53 14.39 -0.12
C LYS A 41 4.21 14.89 0.46
N ILE A 42 3.12 14.15 0.24
CA ILE A 42 1.76 14.51 0.65
C ILE A 42 1.51 14.17 2.13
N ALA A 43 2.04 13.04 2.60
CA ALA A 43 1.80 12.57 3.96
C ALA A 43 2.14 13.63 5.02
N PRO A 44 1.29 13.78 6.05
CA PRO A 44 1.49 14.78 7.09
C PRO A 44 2.83 14.56 7.80
N ARG A 45 3.51 15.65 8.14
CA ARG A 45 4.82 15.63 8.80
C ARG A 45 4.66 15.32 10.29
N ILE A 46 4.24 14.10 10.61
CA ILE A 46 4.09 13.64 11.98
C ILE A 46 5.37 12.86 12.31
N ALA A 47 6.12 13.38 13.29
CA ALA A 47 7.41 12.88 13.79
C ALA A 47 8.70 13.25 13.02
N VAL A 48 9.78 13.37 13.81
CA VAL A 48 11.17 13.69 13.44
C VAL A 48 11.80 12.63 12.49
N LEU A 49 11.14 11.48 12.30
CA LEU A 49 11.62 10.36 11.50
C LEU A 49 10.60 10.02 10.40
N ARG A 50 10.79 10.58 9.20
CA ARG A 50 10.04 10.22 7.99
C ARG A 50 10.41 8.79 7.56
N SER A 51 9.61 7.79 7.93
CA SER A 51 9.67 6.50 7.26
C SER A 51 8.67 6.47 6.10
N ILE A 52 9.09 5.91 4.97
CA ILE A 52 8.20 5.64 3.84
C ILE A 52 7.01 4.76 4.27
N HIS A 53 7.21 3.90 5.28
CA HIS A 53 6.14 3.11 5.90
C HIS A 53 5.02 3.98 6.46
N HIS A 54 5.37 5.05 7.19
CA HIS A 54 4.36 5.97 7.73
C HIS A 54 3.56 6.63 6.61
N ALA A 55 4.23 7.07 5.55
CA ALA A 55 3.58 7.69 4.41
C ALA A 55 2.64 6.72 3.68
N LEU A 56 3.09 5.49 3.40
CA LEU A 56 2.29 4.49 2.68
C LEU A 56 1.15 3.90 3.54
N SER A 57 1.29 3.88 4.86
CA SER A 57 0.19 3.49 5.76
C SER A 57 -0.89 4.57 5.90
N ASN A 58 -0.63 5.79 5.43
CA ASN A 58 -1.57 6.90 5.48
C ASN A 58 -2.53 6.84 4.28
N ARG A 59 -3.75 6.37 4.53
CA ARG A 59 -4.78 6.17 3.49
C ARG A 59 -5.11 7.46 2.73
N ASP A 60 -5.14 8.60 3.42
CA ASP A 60 -5.43 9.88 2.77
C ASP A 60 -4.32 10.31 1.81
N ALA A 61 -3.06 10.16 2.23
CA ALA A 61 -1.91 10.47 1.38
C ALA A 61 -1.84 9.55 0.15
N VAL A 62 -2.12 8.26 0.32
CA VAL A 62 -2.24 7.28 -0.77
C VAL A 62 -3.36 7.69 -1.72
N ASN A 63 -4.56 7.96 -1.20
CA ASN A 63 -5.73 8.35 -2.00
C ASN A 63 -5.49 9.63 -2.79
N GLN A 64 -4.92 10.66 -2.18
CA GLN A 64 -4.56 11.88 -2.86
C GLN A 64 -3.51 11.64 -3.95
N SER A 65 -2.52 10.78 -3.70
CA SER A 65 -1.50 10.43 -4.69
C SER A 65 -2.10 9.72 -5.92
N LEU A 66 -3.14 8.90 -5.73
CA LEU A 66 -3.84 8.20 -6.82
C LEU A 66 -4.60 9.16 -7.76
N LEU A 67 -4.91 10.38 -7.31
CA LEU A 67 -5.55 11.41 -8.16
C LEU A 67 -4.60 11.98 -9.21
N TYR A 68 -3.28 11.84 -9.02
CA TYR A 68 -2.26 12.31 -9.95
C TYR A 68 -1.87 11.28 -11.01
N LEU A 69 -2.41 10.05 -10.92
CA LEU A 69 -2.20 9.00 -11.90
C LEU A 69 -3.21 9.11 -13.05
N SER A 70 -2.79 8.69 -14.25
CA SER A 70 -3.71 8.58 -15.39
C SER A 70 -4.89 7.67 -15.03
N ALA A 71 -6.07 7.96 -15.60
CA ALA A 71 -7.25 7.11 -15.44
C ALA A 71 -7.01 5.67 -15.93
N GLU A 72 -6.11 5.50 -16.90
CA GLU A 72 -5.72 4.23 -17.50
C GLU A 72 -4.67 3.46 -16.69
N THR A 73 -4.08 4.08 -15.65
CA THR A 73 -3.08 3.42 -14.82
C THR A 73 -3.71 2.26 -14.06
N GLU A 74 -3.24 1.05 -14.37
CA GLU A 74 -3.64 -0.16 -13.66
C GLU A 74 -3.12 -0.12 -12.22
N LEU A 75 -4.01 -0.47 -11.27
CA LEU A 75 -3.73 -0.43 -9.84
C LEU A 75 -3.85 -1.83 -9.23
N LYS A 76 -3.10 -2.08 -8.16
CA LYS A 76 -3.25 -3.28 -7.35
C LYS A 76 -3.10 -2.97 -5.86
N ILE A 77 -3.58 -3.90 -5.03
CA ILE A 77 -3.36 -3.86 -3.58
C ILE A 77 -2.02 -4.52 -3.30
N TYR A 78 -1.17 -3.79 -2.59
CA TYR A 78 0.08 -4.26 -2.05
C TYR A 78 -0.08 -4.51 -0.56
N VAL A 79 0.50 -5.61 -0.07
CA VAL A 79 0.65 -5.86 1.36
C VAL A 79 2.11 -5.59 1.72
N VAL A 80 2.35 -4.63 2.60
CA VAL A 80 3.69 -4.30 3.11
C VAL A 80 3.93 -5.10 4.37
N ILE A 81 5.02 -5.88 4.36
CA ILE A 81 5.45 -6.69 5.50
C ILE A 81 6.37 -5.82 6.36
N SER A 82 5.93 -5.48 7.55
CA SER A 82 6.68 -4.64 8.47
C SER A 82 7.67 -5.49 9.26
N ASN A 83 8.88 -5.64 8.73
CA ASN A 83 9.98 -6.37 9.38
C ASN A 83 10.82 -5.50 10.33
N GLY A 84 10.39 -4.26 10.61
CA GLY A 84 11.10 -3.31 11.46
C GLY A 84 12.32 -2.64 10.81
N ILE A 85 12.68 -2.98 9.56
CA ILE A 85 13.77 -2.34 8.83
C ILE A 85 13.29 -0.99 8.29
N ARG A 86 13.97 0.08 8.71
CA ARG A 86 13.63 1.45 8.29
C ARG A 86 14.18 1.71 6.88
N GLY A 87 13.30 2.14 5.97
CA GLY A 87 13.67 2.66 4.65
C GLY A 87 13.48 1.70 3.49
N GLU A 88 13.37 0.40 3.75
CA GLU A 88 13.01 -0.60 2.74
C GLU A 88 11.51 -0.89 2.80
N VAL A 89 10.83 -0.84 1.66
CA VAL A 89 9.44 -1.28 1.52
C VAL A 89 9.45 -2.66 0.92
N VAL A 90 9.32 -3.68 1.77
CA VAL A 90 9.11 -5.05 1.31
C VAL A 90 7.60 -5.25 1.16
N HIS A 91 7.15 -5.39 -0.08
CA HIS A 91 5.75 -5.61 -0.38
C HIS A 91 5.52 -6.87 -1.20
N THR A 92 4.34 -7.44 -1.06
CA THR A 92 3.87 -8.66 -1.72
C THR A 92 2.43 -8.43 -2.20
N THR A 93 1.82 -9.37 -2.90
CA THR A 93 0.38 -9.31 -3.22
C THR A 93 -0.46 -9.92 -2.09
N ILE A 94 -1.77 -9.65 -2.10
CA ILE A 94 -2.71 -10.35 -1.19
C ILE A 94 -2.57 -11.87 -1.32
N SER A 95 -2.52 -12.39 -2.55
CA SER A 95 -2.42 -13.83 -2.80
C SER A 95 -1.14 -14.45 -2.22
N GLU A 96 0.01 -13.80 -2.42
CA GLU A 96 1.29 -14.24 -1.86
C GLU A 96 1.31 -14.14 -0.34
N TYR A 97 0.72 -13.08 0.23
CA TYR A 97 0.61 -12.91 1.68
C TYR A 97 -0.26 -14.01 2.31
N CYS A 98 -1.41 -14.31 1.69
CA CYS A 98 -2.29 -15.37 2.15
C CYS A 98 -1.61 -16.73 2.13
N ALA A 99 -0.91 -17.04 1.04
CA ALA A 99 -0.18 -18.30 0.90
C ALA A 99 0.92 -18.45 1.98
N LYS A 100 1.66 -17.38 2.28
CA LYS A 100 2.72 -17.39 3.31
C LYS A 100 2.19 -17.56 4.73
N ASN A 101 1.00 -17.04 5.01
CA ASN A 101 0.43 -17.00 6.36
C ASN A 101 -0.71 -18.00 6.59
N ASN A 102 -0.97 -18.90 5.64
CA ASN A 102 -2.09 -19.86 5.69
C ASN A 102 -3.47 -19.19 5.89
N ILE A 103 -3.68 -18.03 5.26
CA ILE A 103 -4.93 -17.28 5.33
C ILE A 103 -5.85 -17.73 4.18
N ILE A 104 -7.10 -18.04 4.50
CA ILE A 104 -8.15 -18.30 3.52
C ILE A 104 -8.93 -17.00 3.30
N PHE A 105 -8.71 -16.37 2.15
CA PHE A 105 -9.40 -15.16 1.72
C PHE A 105 -10.00 -15.39 0.33
N ASN A 106 -11.30 -15.15 0.19
CA ASN A 106 -12.02 -15.33 -1.07
C ASN A 106 -12.00 -14.03 -1.87
N PHE A 107 -11.64 -14.11 -3.15
CA PHE A 107 -11.50 -12.99 -4.08
C PHE A 107 -12.76 -12.72 -4.90
#